data_AF-A0A3N4IIV0-F1
#
_entry.id   AF-A0A3N4IIV0-F1
#
_cell.length_a   1.000
_cell.length_b   1.000
_cell.length_c   1.000
_cell.angle_alpha   90.00
_cell.angle_beta   90.00
_cell.angle_gamma   90.00
#
_symmetry.space_group_name_H-M   'P 1'
#
loop_
_entity.id
_entity.type
_entity.pdbx_description
1 polymer ?
#
loop_
_entity_poly.entity_id
_entity_poly.type
_entity_poly.pdbx_seq_one_letter_code
_entity_poly.pdbx_strand_id
1 'polypeptide(L)'
;MSLLFRRLAFTRPTTFTAAATRSLHVTLEPLPVPQPSPTVPDVPTFLTKIGRNTVQHADKFPSWEEFFKLSTKQFRELGIEPARDRRYILRFREKFRVLATSQFGGDAGVVLKEEKRPKKKDGGERRRAEVRHNRAAEERKNARKE
;
A
#
# COMPACT_ATOMS: atom_id res chain seq x y z
N MET A 1 -63.19 33.02 -23.79
CA MET A 1 -62.13 33.99 -23.43
C MET A 1 -60.79 33.30 -23.53
N SER A 2 -60.09 33.53 -24.65
CA SER A 2 -58.80 32.93 -24.99
C SER A 2 -57.69 33.71 -24.29
N LEU A 3 -56.74 33.02 -23.64
CA LEU A 3 -55.48 33.62 -23.21
C LEU A 3 -54.33 32.72 -23.66
N LEU A 4 -53.72 33.11 -24.77
CA LEU A 4 -52.48 32.54 -25.29
C LEU A 4 -51.31 33.01 -24.41
N PHE A 5 -50.75 32.11 -23.61
CA PHE A 5 -49.48 32.36 -22.93
C PHE A 5 -48.30 32.06 -23.86
N ARG A 6 -47.71 33.11 -24.42
CA ARG A 6 -46.48 33.07 -25.22
C ARG A 6 -45.29 32.84 -24.28
N ARG A 7 -44.76 31.61 -24.24
CA ARG A 7 -43.49 31.32 -23.53
C ARG A 7 -42.33 31.90 -24.33
N LEU A 8 -41.65 32.90 -23.77
CA LEU A 8 -40.34 33.36 -24.23
C LEU A 8 -39.31 32.30 -23.84
N ALA A 9 -38.66 31.69 -24.83
CA ALA A 9 -37.57 30.75 -24.60
C ALA A 9 -36.31 31.54 -24.22
N PHE A 10 -35.89 31.44 -22.96
CA PHE A 10 -34.64 31.99 -22.47
C PHE A 10 -33.50 31.01 -22.82
N THR A 11 -32.76 31.29 -23.90
CA THR A 11 -31.57 30.52 -24.25
C THR A 11 -30.41 30.95 -23.35
N ARG A 12 -29.97 30.06 -22.46
CA ARG A 12 -28.78 30.30 -21.62
C ARG A 12 -27.53 30.23 -22.51
N PRO A 13 -26.61 31.20 -22.47
CA PRO A 13 -25.31 31.05 -23.11
C PRO A 13 -24.53 29.97 -22.37
N THR A 14 -24.12 28.92 -23.09
CA THR A 14 -23.24 27.87 -22.59
C THR A 14 -21.86 28.48 -22.37
N THR A 15 -21.54 28.86 -21.13
CA THR A 15 -20.18 29.23 -20.76
C THR A 15 -19.32 27.98 -20.78
N PHE A 16 -18.40 27.91 -21.75
CA PHE A 16 -17.37 26.87 -21.81
C PHE A 16 -16.47 27.05 -20.59
N THR A 17 -16.68 26.21 -19.56
CA THR A 17 -15.76 26.14 -18.43
C THR A 17 -14.51 25.41 -18.91
N ALA A 18 -13.38 26.12 -19.03
CA ALA A 18 -12.10 25.49 -19.28
C ALA A 18 -11.78 24.55 -18.10
N ALA A 19 -11.99 23.25 -18.30
CA ALA A 19 -11.63 22.25 -17.31
C ALA A 19 -10.10 22.25 -17.21
N ALA A 20 -9.56 22.83 -16.14
CA ALA A 20 -8.15 22.73 -15.80
C ALA A 20 -7.83 21.29 -15.35
N THR A 21 -7.70 20.38 -16.31
CA THR A 21 -7.20 19.01 -16.10
C THR A 21 -5.68 19.09 -15.94
N ARG A 22 -5.19 19.48 -14.77
CA ARG A 22 -3.75 19.39 -14.48
C ARG A 22 -3.32 17.91 -14.47
N SER A 23 -2.93 17.39 -15.63
CA SER A 23 -2.13 16.17 -15.79
C SER A 23 -0.66 16.43 -15.45
N LEU A 24 -0.39 17.01 -14.27
CA LEU A 24 0.99 17.31 -13.82
C LEU A 24 1.62 16.20 -12.97
N HIS A 25 1.18 14.96 -13.15
CA HIS A 25 1.68 13.82 -12.37
C HIS A 25 2.74 12.99 -13.11
N VAL A 26 3.13 13.39 -14.32
CA VAL A 26 3.90 12.54 -15.26
C VAL A 26 5.06 13.31 -15.94
N THR A 27 5.66 14.28 -15.27
CA THR A 27 6.77 15.07 -15.85
C THR A 27 8.11 14.91 -15.14
N LEU A 28 8.16 14.18 -14.01
CA LEU A 28 9.43 13.87 -13.35
C LEU A 28 10.02 12.60 -13.95
N GLU A 29 11.31 12.63 -14.27
CA GLU A 29 12.03 11.43 -14.67
C GLU A 29 12.00 10.39 -13.53
N PRO A 30 11.87 9.10 -13.86
CA PRO A 30 11.86 8.06 -12.84
C PRO A 30 13.21 8.04 -12.12
N LEU A 31 13.16 8.01 -10.78
CA LEU A 31 14.38 7.90 -9.99
C LEU A 31 15.21 6.69 -10.43
N PRO A 32 16.56 6.83 -10.49
CA PRO A 32 17.44 5.76 -10.89
C PRO A 32 17.31 4.55 -9.95
N VAL A 33 17.71 3.38 -10.45
CA VAL A 33 17.77 2.17 -9.62
C VAL A 33 18.87 2.38 -8.57
N PRO A 34 18.58 2.22 -7.27
CA PRO A 34 19.56 2.40 -6.23
C PRO A 34 20.53 1.22 -6.22
N GLN A 35 21.80 1.50 -5.91
CA GLN A 35 22.83 0.47 -5.79
C GLN A 35 22.54 -0.43 -4.58
N PRO A 36 22.89 -1.73 -4.65
CA PRO A 36 22.78 -2.62 -3.50
C PRO A 36 23.70 -2.12 -2.38
N SER A 37 23.18 -2.09 -1.16
CA SER A 37 23.88 -1.60 0.04
C SER A 37 24.39 -2.79 0.85
N PRO A 38 25.49 -2.69 1.62
CA PRO A 38 25.91 -3.70 2.59
C PRO A 38 24.77 -4.16 3.52
N THR A 39 23.84 -3.26 3.88
CA THR A 39 22.69 -3.60 4.74
C THR A 39 21.62 -4.40 4.01
N VAL A 40 21.49 -4.22 2.69
CA VAL A 40 20.48 -4.83 1.82
C VAL A 40 21.12 -5.16 0.46
N PRO A 41 21.84 -6.30 0.37
CA PRO A 41 22.57 -6.65 -0.84
C PRO A 41 21.68 -7.26 -1.95
N ASP A 42 20.54 -7.85 -1.59
CA ASP A 42 19.68 -8.65 -2.46
C ASP A 42 18.18 -8.46 -2.18
N VAL A 43 17.32 -8.88 -3.12
CA VAL A 43 15.85 -8.76 -3.00
C VAL A 43 15.28 -9.58 -1.84
N PRO A 44 15.71 -10.84 -1.60
CA PRO A 44 15.26 -11.61 -0.44
C PRO A 44 15.53 -10.91 0.90
N THR A 45 16.71 -10.32 1.13
CA THR A 45 16.96 -9.57 2.37
C THR A 45 16.10 -8.31 2.47
N PHE A 46 15.88 -7.59 1.36
CA PHE A 46 14.97 -6.45 1.33
C PHE A 46 13.57 -6.85 1.81
N LEU A 47 13.00 -7.91 1.22
CA LEU A 47 11.67 -8.42 1.58
C LEU A 47 11.61 -8.92 3.03
N THR A 48 12.70 -9.50 3.52
CA THR A 48 12.80 -9.94 4.92
C THR A 48 12.79 -8.76 5.89
N LYS A 49 13.54 -7.69 5.59
CA LYS A 49 13.61 -6.48 6.43
C LYS A 49 12.27 -5.75 6.54
N ILE A 50 11.51 -5.66 5.44
CA ILE A 50 10.19 -5.01 5.44
C ILE A 50 9.09 -5.87 6.10
N GLY A 51 9.31 -7.17 6.27
CA GLY A 51 8.41 -8.08 6.98
C GLY A 51 7.09 -8.40 6.27
N ARG A 52 6.00 -8.55 7.05
CA ARG A 52 4.64 -8.90 6.58
C ARG A 52 4.55 -10.16 5.72
N ASN A 53 5.44 -11.15 5.94
CA ASN A 53 5.56 -12.38 5.15
C ASN A 53 5.79 -12.16 3.64
N THR A 54 6.35 -11.00 3.25
CA THR A 54 6.57 -10.68 1.82
C THR A 54 7.70 -11.49 1.17
N VAL A 55 8.52 -12.18 1.97
CA VAL A 55 9.59 -13.08 1.53
C VAL A 55 9.08 -14.20 0.61
N GLN A 56 7.82 -14.59 0.75
CA GLN A 56 7.17 -15.62 -0.09
C GLN A 56 7.14 -15.28 -1.59
N HIS A 57 7.37 -14.01 -1.95
CA HIS A 57 7.40 -13.56 -3.33
C HIS A 57 8.83 -13.37 -3.88
N ALA A 58 9.87 -13.73 -3.12
CA ALA A 58 11.26 -13.53 -3.50
C ALA A 58 11.61 -14.27 -4.80
N ASP A 59 11.12 -15.50 -4.97
CA ASP A 59 11.40 -16.35 -6.13
C ASP A 59 10.94 -15.75 -7.48
N LYS A 60 10.05 -14.75 -7.43
CA LYS A 60 9.50 -14.09 -8.61
C LYS A 60 10.42 -13.01 -9.17
N PHE A 61 11.47 -12.66 -8.45
CA PHE A 61 12.41 -11.61 -8.81
C PHE A 61 13.80 -12.19 -9.01
N PRO A 62 14.23 -12.41 -10.27
CA PRO A 62 15.54 -12.98 -10.55
C PRO A 62 16.68 -11.97 -10.37
N SER A 63 16.41 -10.67 -10.52
CA SER A 63 17.42 -9.61 -10.42
C SER A 63 16.98 -8.41 -9.59
N TRP A 64 17.95 -7.74 -8.97
CA TRP A 64 17.74 -6.50 -8.22
C TRP A 64 17.19 -5.38 -9.12
N GLU A 65 17.69 -5.27 -10.34
CA GLU A 65 17.25 -4.24 -11.28
C GLU A 65 15.80 -4.43 -11.73
N GLU A 66 15.40 -5.66 -12.07
CA GLU A 66 14.01 -5.95 -12.46
C GLU A 66 13.06 -5.59 -11.33
N PHE A 67 13.41 -5.94 -10.08
CA PHE A 67 12.59 -5.61 -8.91
C PHE A 67 12.29 -4.10 -8.80
N PHE A 68 13.26 -3.23 -9.09
CA PHE A 68 13.06 -1.77 -9.08
C PHE A 68 12.38 -1.22 -10.34
N LYS A 69 12.54 -1.86 -11.51
CA LYS A 69 11.96 -1.39 -12.78
C LYS A 69 10.49 -1.77 -12.95
N LEU A 70 10.07 -2.93 -12.42
CA LEU A 70 8.72 -3.48 -12.63
C LEU A 70 7.60 -2.53 -12.14
N SER A 71 6.50 -2.50 -12.90
CA SER A 71 5.30 -1.72 -12.61
C SER A 71 4.27 -2.50 -11.79
N THR A 72 3.28 -1.80 -11.23
CA THR A 72 2.19 -2.42 -10.45
C THR A 72 1.39 -3.48 -11.24
N LYS A 73 1.24 -3.30 -12.56
CA LYS A 73 0.55 -4.27 -13.43
C LYS A 73 1.38 -5.55 -13.59
N GLN A 74 2.68 -5.40 -13.86
CA GLN A 74 3.60 -6.53 -13.97
C GLN A 74 3.74 -7.30 -12.65
N PHE A 75 3.75 -6.62 -11.49
CA PHE A 75 3.70 -7.29 -10.19
C PHE A 75 2.45 -8.17 -10.04
N ARG A 76 1.30 -7.74 -10.59
CA ARG A 76 0.07 -8.53 -10.60
C ARG A 76 0.19 -9.74 -11.54
N GLU A 77 0.76 -9.55 -12.72
CA GLU A 77 0.97 -10.62 -13.72
C GLU A 77 1.95 -11.69 -13.23
N LEU A 78 3.00 -11.31 -12.51
CA LEU A 78 3.90 -12.22 -11.79
C LEU A 78 3.21 -12.95 -10.61
N GLY A 79 1.93 -12.66 -10.37
CA GLY A 79 1.11 -13.33 -9.36
C GLY A 79 1.39 -12.88 -7.94
N ILE A 80 1.94 -11.68 -7.72
CA ILE A 80 2.17 -11.14 -6.36
C ILE A 80 0.82 -10.72 -5.78
N GLU A 81 0.13 -11.70 -5.22
CA GLU A 81 -1.13 -11.57 -4.51
C GLU A 81 -0.91 -11.89 -3.03
N PRO A 82 -1.53 -11.15 -2.10
CA PRO A 82 -2.63 -10.20 -2.26
C PRO A 82 -2.20 -8.79 -2.72
N ALA A 83 -3.13 -8.05 -3.35
CA ALA A 83 -2.93 -6.64 -3.77
C ALA A 83 -2.40 -5.70 -2.66
N ARG A 84 -2.66 -6.00 -1.38
CA ARG A 84 -2.15 -5.25 -0.23
C ARG A 84 -0.64 -5.35 -0.09
N ASP A 85 -0.08 -6.53 -0.34
CA ASP A 85 1.36 -6.78 -0.24
C ASP A 85 2.10 -6.16 -1.42
N ARG A 86 1.53 -6.25 -2.62
CA ARG A 86 2.00 -5.51 -3.80
C ARG A 86 2.12 -4.00 -3.55
N ARG A 87 1.08 -3.36 -3.02
CA ARG A 87 1.12 -1.92 -2.67
C ARG A 87 2.13 -1.61 -1.57
N TYR A 88 2.27 -2.51 -0.60
CA TYR A 88 3.21 -2.37 0.51
C TYR A 88 4.67 -2.41 0.03
N ILE A 89 5.01 -3.40 -0.80
CA ILE A 89 6.34 -3.57 -1.38
C ILE A 89 6.70 -2.35 -2.23
N LEU A 90 5.81 -1.91 -3.14
CA LEU A 90 6.07 -0.74 -3.99
C LEU A 90 6.30 0.54 -3.18
N ARG A 91 5.53 0.76 -2.11
CA ARG A 91 5.72 1.90 -1.22
C ARG A 91 7.10 1.86 -0.54
N PHE A 92 7.51 0.69 -0.05
CA PHE A 92 8.81 0.51 0.59
C PHE A 92 9.97 0.62 -0.41
N ARG A 93 9.77 0.18 -1.65
CA ARG A 93 10.71 0.31 -2.76
C ARG A 93 10.97 1.78 -3.09
N GLU A 94 9.92 2.59 -3.19
CA GLU A 94 10.06 4.03 -3.44
C GLU A 94 10.69 4.75 -2.25
N LYS A 95 10.31 4.36 -1.02
CA LYS A 95 10.98 4.85 0.20
C LYS A 95 12.47 4.53 0.19
N PHE A 96 12.85 3.34 -0.27
CA PHE A 96 14.26 2.95 -0.40
C PHE A 96 15.00 3.81 -1.43
N ARG A 97 14.39 4.12 -2.59
CA ARG A 97 14.98 5.04 -3.59
C ARG A 97 15.25 6.43 -3.02
N VAL A 98 14.26 7.02 -2.36
CA VAL A 98 14.38 8.35 -1.77
C VAL A 98 15.47 8.37 -0.70
N LEU A 99 15.53 7.33 0.16
CA LEU A 99 16.55 7.25 1.20
C LEU A 99 17.94 7.05 0.61
N ALA A 100 18.12 6.16 -0.38
CA ALA A 100 19.39 5.90 -1.03
C ALA A 100 19.97 7.13 -1.76
N THR A 101 19.12 7.96 -2.35
CA THR A 101 19.55 9.22 -3.01
C THR A 101 19.79 10.35 -2.00
N SER A 102 19.20 10.27 -0.80
CA SER A 102 19.31 11.35 0.18
C SER A 102 20.70 11.40 0.81
N GLN A 103 21.26 12.60 0.95
CA GLN A 103 22.54 12.86 1.61
C GLN A 103 22.59 12.34 3.06
N PHE A 104 21.44 12.24 3.72
CA PHE A 104 21.29 11.76 5.10
C PHE A 104 21.04 10.24 5.21
N GLY A 105 20.81 9.56 4.07
CA GLY A 105 20.50 8.13 4.01
C GLY A 105 21.71 7.29 3.64
N GLY A 106 22.85 7.50 4.31
CA GLY A 106 24.03 6.66 4.14
C GLY A 106 23.76 5.17 4.43
N ASP A 107 24.73 4.30 4.12
CA ASP A 107 24.61 2.83 4.18
C ASP A 107 24.10 2.23 5.50
N ALA A 108 24.21 2.96 6.61
CA ALA A 108 23.71 2.59 7.93
C ALA A 108 22.29 3.12 8.25
N GLY A 109 21.74 4.03 7.42
CA GLY A 109 20.57 4.85 7.71
C GLY A 109 19.27 4.43 7.04
N VAL A 110 19.28 3.48 6.10
CA VAL A 110 18.05 2.94 5.52
C VAL A 110 17.41 1.95 6.49
N VAL A 111 16.73 2.47 7.52
CA VAL A 111 15.97 1.64 8.47
C VAL A 111 14.70 1.12 7.78
N LEU A 112 14.87 0.07 6.98
CA LEU A 112 13.77 -0.78 6.53
C LEU A 112 13.29 -1.58 7.73
N LYS A 113 12.22 -1.09 8.36
CA LYS A 113 11.57 -1.77 9.47
C LYS A 113 10.13 -2.07 9.13
N GLU A 114 9.69 -3.28 9.50
CA GLU A 114 8.31 -3.69 9.34
C GLU A 114 7.36 -2.71 10.03
N GLU A 115 6.48 -2.09 9.24
CA GLU A 115 5.32 -1.40 9.77
C GLU A 115 4.25 -2.44 10.13
N LYS A 116 4.16 -2.84 11.40
CA LYS A 116 3.22 -3.89 11.82
C LYS A 116 1.76 -3.48 11.57
N ARG A 117 0.93 -4.46 11.20
CA ARG A 117 -0.51 -4.24 11.04
C ARG A 117 -1.16 -4.14 12.43
N PRO A 118 -2.08 -3.18 12.65
CA PRO A 118 -2.83 -3.15 13.90
C PRO A 118 -3.71 -4.40 13.99
N LYS A 119 -3.65 -5.08 15.14
CA LYS A 119 -4.49 -6.23 15.46
C LYS A 119 -5.53 -5.83 16.49
N LYS A 120 -6.75 -6.36 16.37
CA LYS A 120 -7.80 -6.15 17.36
C LYS A 120 -7.45 -6.91 18.64
N LYS A 121 -7.52 -6.24 19.79
CA LYS A 121 -7.40 -6.87 21.11
C LYS A 121 -8.78 -7.37 21.54
N ASP A 122 -8.89 -8.64 21.93
CA ASP A 122 -10.13 -9.28 22.43
C ASP A 122 -11.37 -9.03 21.54
N GLY A 123 -11.25 -9.19 20.22
CA GLY A 123 -12.38 -8.98 19.29
C GLY A 123 -12.75 -7.52 19.00
N GLY A 124 -12.03 -6.55 19.59
CA GLY A 124 -12.29 -5.12 19.47
C GLY A 124 -13.08 -4.57 20.65
N GLU A 125 -13.63 -3.37 20.54
CA GLU A 125 -14.37 -2.73 21.63
C GLU A 125 -15.71 -3.44 21.90
N ARG A 126 -16.54 -3.58 20.85
CA ARG A 126 -17.92 -4.09 20.97
C ARG A 126 -18.00 -5.55 21.47
N ARG A 127 -17.07 -6.41 21.06
CA ARG A 127 -17.08 -7.85 21.41
C ARG A 127 -16.21 -8.19 22.61
N ARG A 128 -15.56 -7.21 23.26
CA ARG A 128 -14.57 -7.47 24.32
C ARG A 128 -15.15 -8.28 25.48
N ALA A 129 -16.31 -7.87 25.98
CA ALA A 129 -16.94 -8.50 27.14
C ALA A 129 -17.37 -9.94 26.82
N GLU A 130 -18.01 -10.12 25.67
CA GLU A 130 -18.44 -11.43 25.15
C GLU A 130 -17.25 -12.39 24.99
N VAL A 131 -16.18 -11.97 24.30
CA VAL A 131 -14.99 -12.79 24.06
C VAL A 131 -14.31 -13.19 25.37
N ARG A 132 -14.32 -12.32 26.39
CA ARG A 132 -13.75 -12.65 27.71
C ARG A 132 -14.64 -13.60 28.49
N HIS A 133 -15.94 -13.39 28.47
CA HIS A 133 -16.90 -14.27 29.13
C HIS A 133 -16.83 -15.69 28.58
N ASN A 134 -16.85 -15.85 27.26
CA ASN A 134 -16.81 -17.17 26.61
C ASN A 134 -15.50 -17.90 26.94
N ARG A 135 -14.37 -17.18 26.89
CA ARG A 135 -13.06 -17.73 27.26
C ARG A 135 -13.02 -18.21 28.71
N ALA A 136 -13.50 -17.40 29.65
CA ALA A 136 -13.57 -17.78 31.06
C ALA A 136 -14.50 -18.98 31.29
N ALA A 137 -15.61 -19.07 30.55
CA ALA A 137 -16.52 -20.22 30.62
C ALA A 137 -15.88 -21.51 30.06
N GLU A 138 -15.12 -21.41 28.98
CA GLU A 138 -14.33 -22.52 28.42
C GLU A 138 -13.23 -22.98 29.38
N GLU A 139 -12.49 -22.05 29.98
CA GLU A 139 -11.46 -22.34 30.99
C GLU A 139 -12.05 -23.11 32.19
N ARG A 140 -13.21 -22.68 32.70
CA ARG A 140 -13.93 -23.40 33.78
C ARG A 140 -14.37 -24.80 33.36
N LYS A 141 -14.81 -24.99 32.11
CA LYS A 141 -15.20 -26.31 31.59
C LYS A 141 -13.99 -27.22 31.46
N ASN A 142 -12.84 -26.70 31.03
CA ASN A 142 -11.61 -27.48 30.89
C ASN A 142 -11.08 -27.90 32.28
N ALA A 143 -11.05 -26.99 33.24
CA ALA A 143 -10.61 -27.27 34.61
C ALA A 143 -11.48 -28.29 35.37
N ARG A 144 -12.71 -28.56 34.91
CA ARG A 144 -13.58 -29.62 35.46
C ARG A 144 -13.35 -30.97 34.79
N LYS A 145 -12.83 -30.97 33.56
CA LYS A 145 -12.57 -32.18 32.79
C LYS A 145 -11.22 -32.80 33.15
N GLU A 146 -10.27 -31.98 33.57
CA GLU A 146 -9.03 -32.38 34.25
C GLU A 146 -9.31 -32.81 35.69
#